data_AF-A0A1B6L8Z1-F1
#
_entry.id   AF-A0A1B6L8Z1-F1
#
_cell.length_a   1.000
_cell.length_b   1.000
_cell.length_c   1.000
_cell.angle_alpha   90.00
_cell.angle_beta   90.00
_cell.angle_gamma   90.00
#
_symmetry.space_group_name_H-M   'P 1'
#
loop_
_entity.id
_entity.type
_entity.pdbx_description
1 polymer ?
#
loop_
_entity_poly.entity_id
_entity_poly.type
_entity_poly.pdbx_seq_one_letter_code
_entity_poly.pdbx_strand_id
1 'polypeptide(L)'
;LREASLRTHAPTELAHDRLVESLKMFDRLLAEFELCYVSAMVPVKSVHEYQLQQDVVVLFSETLQRALRLELLTQETVDQYDPALMFTIPRLAIVTGLLVFPEGPLSLDSSPHNMS
;
A
#
# COMPACT_ATOMS: atom_id res chain seq x y z
N LEU A 1 55.36 5.92 38.70
CA LEU A 1 54.15 5.06 38.73
C LEU A 1 53.03 5.53 37.78
N ARG A 2 53.00 6.78 37.28
CA ARG A 2 51.94 7.27 36.37
C ARG A 2 52.22 7.08 34.87
N GLU A 3 53.48 6.86 34.50
CA GLU A 3 53.92 6.75 33.10
C GLU A 3 53.99 5.30 32.57
N ALA A 4 53.75 4.30 33.43
CA ALA A 4 53.74 2.89 33.03
C ALA A 4 52.39 2.43 32.44
N SER A 5 51.31 3.20 32.64
CA SER A 5 49.97 2.86 32.12
C SER A 5 49.73 3.28 30.67
N LEU A 6 50.71 3.91 30.01
CA LEU A 6 50.59 4.32 28.60
C LEU A 6 51.32 3.38 27.63
N ARG A 7 51.82 2.24 28.10
CA ARG A 7 52.53 1.23 27.27
C ARG A 7 51.75 -0.07 27.10
N THR A 8 50.49 0.03 26.67
CA THR A 8 49.71 -1.08 26.12
C THR A 8 49.15 -0.68 24.75
N HIS A 9 50.05 -0.41 23.80
CA HIS A 9 49.79 -0.58 22.37
C HIS A 9 49.70 -2.10 22.11
N ALA A 10 48.68 -2.72 21.51
CA ALA A 10 47.54 -2.24 20.75
C ALA A 10 46.36 -3.24 20.88
N PRO A 11 45.13 -2.76 21.18
CA PRO A 11 43.92 -3.53 20.90
C PRO A 11 42.88 -2.75 20.09
N THR A 12 43.22 -1.58 19.55
CA THR A 12 42.27 -0.61 18.99
C THR A 12 41.66 -1.05 17.66
N GLU A 13 42.43 -1.68 16.77
CA GLU A 13 41.91 -2.15 15.47
C GLU A 13 40.95 -3.33 15.63
N LEU A 14 41.32 -4.36 16.42
CA LEU A 14 40.42 -5.49 16.69
C LEU A 14 39.14 -5.06 17.43
N ALA A 15 39.23 -4.09 18.33
CA ALA A 15 38.05 -3.52 18.99
C ALA A 15 37.21 -2.67 18.03
N HIS A 16 37.85 -1.93 17.13
CA HIS A 16 37.20 -1.15 16.08
C HIS A 16 36.47 -2.06 15.09
N ASP A 17 37.11 -3.14 14.62
CA ASP A 17 36.52 -4.12 13.71
C ASP A 17 35.32 -4.82 14.35
N ARG A 18 35.41 -5.18 15.63
CA ARG A 18 34.27 -5.73 16.38
C ARG A 18 33.13 -4.73 16.52
N LEU A 19 33.43 -3.46 16.76
CA LEU A 19 32.43 -2.41 16.83
C LEU A 19 31.73 -2.20 15.48
N VAL A 20 32.51 -2.14 14.39
CA VAL A 20 32.00 -2.02 13.03
C VAL A 20 31.10 -3.21 12.69
N GLU A 21 31.51 -4.43 13.02
CA GLU A 21 30.69 -5.62 12.75
C GLU A 21 29.41 -5.64 13.59
N SER A 22 29.47 -5.17 14.84
CA SER A 22 28.30 -5.01 15.70
C SER A 22 27.32 -3.97 15.17
N LEU A 23 27.81 -2.85 14.62
CA LEU A 23 26.97 -1.82 14.01
C LEU A 23 26.31 -2.31 12.72
N LYS A 24 27.02 -3.07 11.88
CA LYS A 24 26.40 -3.72 10.69
C LYS A 24 25.31 -4.70 11.08
N MET A 25 25.52 -5.47 12.15
CA MET A 25 24.50 -6.39 12.67
C MET A 25 23.29 -5.61 13.20
N PHE A 26 23.54 -4.54 13.95
CA PHE A 26 22.50 -3.66 14.45
C PHE A 26 21.68 -3.04 13.31
N ASP A 27 22.32 -2.47 12.29
CA ASP A 27 21.63 -1.88 11.14
C ASP A 27 20.73 -2.89 10.42
N ARG A 28 21.21 -4.14 10.24
CA ARG A 28 20.40 -5.22 9.65
C ARG A 28 19.19 -5.56 10.50
N LEU A 29 19.40 -5.74 11.82
CA LEU A 29 18.32 -6.05 12.75
C LEU A 29 17.30 -4.91 12.85
N LEU A 30 17.77 -3.66 12.83
CA LEU A 30 16.93 -2.48 12.88
C LEU A 30 16.10 -2.35 11.60
N ALA A 31 16.69 -2.55 10.42
CA ALA A 31 15.97 -2.51 9.15
C ALA A 31 14.91 -3.61 9.04
N GLU A 32 15.22 -4.83 9.51
CA GLU A 32 14.26 -5.94 9.56
C GLU A 32 13.11 -5.63 10.53
N PHE A 33 13.43 -5.08 11.71
CA PHE A 33 12.44 -4.63 12.68
C PHE A 33 11.54 -3.53 12.10
N GLU A 34 12.10 -2.50 11.47
CA GLU A 34 11.34 -1.40 10.86
C GLU A 34 10.41 -1.92 9.76
N LEU A 35 10.90 -2.82 8.90
CA LEU A 35 10.08 -3.43 7.87
C LEU A 35 8.92 -4.21 8.49
N CYS A 36 9.18 -5.08 9.47
CA CYS A 36 8.13 -5.85 10.14
C CYS A 36 7.13 -4.94 10.88
N TYR A 37 7.61 -3.90 11.55
CA TYR A 37 6.78 -2.94 12.27
C TYR A 37 5.86 -2.18 11.31
N VAL A 38 6.42 -1.64 10.21
CA VAL A 38 5.65 -0.94 9.19
C VAL A 38 4.66 -1.88 8.51
N SER A 39 5.07 -3.09 8.15
CA SER A 39 4.18 -4.08 7.53
C SER A 39 3.06 -4.56 8.47
N ALA A 40 3.27 -4.55 9.78
CA ALA A 40 2.23 -4.86 10.76
C ALA A 40 1.28 -3.68 11.03
N MET A 41 1.79 -2.44 10.93
CA MET A 41 0.99 -1.22 11.16
C MET A 41 0.23 -0.75 9.92
N VAL A 42 0.78 -1.01 8.74
CA VAL A 42 0.21 -0.64 7.46
C VAL A 42 0.00 -1.92 6.67
N PRO A 43 -1.25 -2.34 6.43
CA PRO A 43 -1.50 -3.47 5.55
C PRO A 43 -0.89 -3.17 4.18
N VAL A 44 0.16 -3.91 3.83
CA VAL A 44 0.82 -3.82 2.54
C VAL A 44 0.01 -4.67 1.58
N LYS A 45 -0.72 -4.01 0.68
CA LYS A 45 -1.44 -4.70 -0.40
C LYS A 45 -0.44 -5.37 -1.33
N SER A 46 -0.74 -6.61 -1.69
CA SER A 46 -0.09 -7.33 -2.77
C SER A 46 -0.32 -6.62 -4.11
N VAL A 47 0.52 -6.94 -5.10
CA VAL A 47 0.37 -6.43 -6.48
C VAL A 47 -1.02 -6.78 -7.03
N HIS A 48 -1.53 -7.96 -6.69
CA HIS A 48 -2.86 -8.42 -7.09
C HIS A 48 -3.97 -7.55 -6.49
N GLU A 49 -3.90 -7.24 -5.19
CA GLU A 49 -4.87 -6.35 -4.54
C GLU A 49 -4.86 -4.94 -5.12
N TYR A 50 -3.68 -4.42 -5.51
CA TYR A 50 -3.59 -3.13 -6.20
C TYR A 50 -4.24 -3.18 -7.58
N GLN A 51 -4.03 -4.25 -8.34
CA GLN A 51 -4.66 -4.42 -9.65
C GLN A 51 -6.18 -4.48 -9.53
N LEU A 52 -6.69 -5.29 -8.59
CA LEU A 52 -8.12 -5.39 -8.33
C LEU A 52 -8.71 -4.03 -7.94
N GLN A 53 -8.04 -3.29 -7.06
CA GLN A 53 -8.48 -1.94 -6.68
C GLN A 53 -8.51 -0.99 -7.88
N GLN A 54 -7.50 -1.05 -8.75
CA GLN A 54 -7.45 -0.22 -9.96
C GLN A 54 -8.61 -0.55 -10.91
N ASP A 55 -8.93 -1.82 -11.11
CA ASP A 55 -10.03 -2.23 -11.98
C ASP A 55 -11.39 -1.75 -11.44
N VAL A 56 -11.58 -1.77 -10.11
CA VAL A 56 -12.77 -1.18 -9.47
C VAL A 56 -12.84 0.34 -9.67
N VAL A 57 -11.71 1.05 -9.61
CA VAL A 57 -11.67 2.50 -9.88
C VAL A 57 -12.03 2.81 -11.34
N VAL A 58 -11.60 1.96 -12.28
CA VAL A 58 -11.99 2.08 -13.68
C VAL A 58 -13.50 1.88 -13.83
N LEU A 59 -14.07 0.85 -13.20
CA LEU A 59 -15.52 0.60 -13.22
C LEU A 59 -16.34 1.80 -12.67
N PHE A 60 -15.85 2.46 -11.62
CA PHE A 60 -16.49 3.66 -11.07
C PHE A 60 -16.46 4.81 -12.09
N SER A 61 -15.31 4.98 -12.75
CA SER A 61 -15.12 6.02 -13.78
C SER A 61 -16.02 5.77 -14.99
N GLU A 62 -16.13 4.53 -15.47
CA GLU A 62 -17.03 4.16 -16.56
C GLU A 62 -18.50 4.35 -16.19
N THR A 63 -18.87 4.04 -14.96
CA THR A 63 -20.22 4.26 -14.43
C THR A 63 -20.57 5.75 -14.41
N LEU A 64 -19.64 6.59 -13.95
CA LEU A 64 -19.80 8.05 -13.98
C LEU A 64 -19.94 8.57 -15.41
N GLN A 65 -19.05 8.16 -16.32
CA GLN A 65 -19.13 8.55 -17.73
C GLN A 65 -20.43 8.11 -18.40
N ARG A 66 -20.94 6.92 -18.05
CA ARG A 66 -22.24 6.45 -18.55
C ARG A 66 -23.38 7.31 -18.03
N ALA A 67 -23.39 7.67 -16.74
CA ALA A 67 -24.41 8.52 -16.16
C ALA A 67 -24.41 9.93 -16.77
N LEU A 68 -23.23 10.49 -17.05
CA LEU A 68 -23.09 11.75 -17.80
C LEU A 68 -23.63 11.65 -19.23
N ARG A 69 -23.28 10.59 -19.96
CA ARG A 69 -23.79 10.36 -21.34
C ARG A 69 -25.31 10.19 -21.41
N LEU A 70 -25.92 9.67 -20.34
CA LEU A 70 -27.36 9.51 -20.22
C LEU A 70 -28.06 10.77 -19.68
N GLU A 71 -27.31 11.86 -19.45
CA GLU A 71 -27.81 13.12 -18.91
C GLU A 71 -28.48 12.97 -17.53
N LEU A 72 -28.12 11.92 -16.77
CA LEU A 72 -28.57 11.71 -15.39
C LEU A 72 -27.85 12.64 -14.40
N LEU A 73 -26.71 13.17 -14.83
CA LEU A 73 -25.81 14.04 -14.08
C LEU A 73 -25.28 15.12 -15.02
N THR A 74 -24.88 16.26 -14.45
CA THR A 74 -24.21 17.33 -15.19
C THR A 74 -22.72 17.35 -14.84
N GLN A 75 -21.88 17.79 -15.78
CA GLN A 75 -20.43 17.93 -15.53
C GLN A 75 -20.14 18.85 -14.33
N GLU A 76 -20.96 19.87 -14.13
CA GLU A 76 -20.85 20.79 -12.99
C GLU A 76 -20.93 20.07 -11.63
N THR A 77 -21.84 19.11 -11.47
CA THR A 77 -21.95 18.33 -10.21
C THR A 77 -20.72 17.45 -9.94
N VAL A 78 -20.02 17.03 -11.01
CA VAL A 78 -18.76 16.30 -10.91
C VAL A 78 -17.63 17.23 -10.49
N ASP A 79 -17.51 18.37 -11.17
CA ASP A 79 -16.45 19.35 -10.94
C ASP A 79 -16.54 19.99 -9.54
N GLN A 80 -17.76 20.10 -9.00
CA GLN A 80 -18.02 20.58 -7.64
C GLN A 80 -17.81 19.52 -6.55
N TYR A 81 -17.46 18.27 -6.92
CA TYR A 81 -17.34 17.15 -5.98
C TYR A 81 -18.59 16.99 -5.11
N ASP A 82 -19.79 16.98 -5.73
CA ASP A 82 -21.04 16.83 -4.99
C ASP A 82 -20.98 15.60 -4.07
N PRO A 83 -21.10 15.76 -2.74
CA PRO A 83 -21.05 14.65 -1.80
C PRO A 83 -22.06 13.55 -2.14
N ALA A 84 -23.26 13.89 -2.59
CA ALA A 84 -24.28 12.91 -2.95
C ALA A 84 -23.82 12.04 -4.12
N LEU A 85 -23.14 12.64 -5.11
CA LEU A 85 -22.54 11.93 -6.23
C LEU A 85 -21.38 11.03 -5.78
N MET A 86 -20.49 11.55 -4.92
CA MET A 86 -19.35 10.79 -4.39
C MET A 86 -19.77 9.52 -3.65
N PHE A 87 -20.95 9.51 -3.01
CA PHE A 87 -21.51 8.30 -2.41
C PHE A 87 -22.30 7.42 -3.40
N THR A 88 -23.00 8.03 -4.36
CA THR A 88 -23.91 7.31 -5.24
C THR A 88 -23.18 6.56 -6.35
N ILE A 89 -22.13 7.15 -6.93
CA ILE A 89 -21.38 6.53 -8.02
C ILE A 89 -20.75 5.19 -7.63
N PRO A 90 -20.02 5.07 -6.49
CA PRO A 90 -19.51 3.77 -6.05
C PRO A 90 -20.61 2.72 -5.91
N ARG A 91 -21.76 3.09 -5.35
CA ARG A 91 -22.90 2.16 -5.15
C ARG A 91 -23.49 1.70 -6.48
N LEU A 92 -23.70 2.62 -7.41
CA LEU A 92 -24.23 2.30 -8.73
C LEU A 92 -23.24 1.46 -9.55
N ALA A 93 -21.94 1.74 -9.40
CA ALA A 93 -20.89 1.02 -10.08
C ALA A 93 -20.78 -0.42 -9.57
N ILE A 94 -20.95 -0.66 -8.28
CA ILE A 94 -21.04 -2.02 -7.71
C ILE A 94 -22.21 -2.78 -8.33
N VAL A 95 -23.41 -2.18 -8.34
CA VAL A 95 -24.60 -2.81 -8.94
C VAL A 95 -24.39 -3.09 -10.43
N THR A 96 -23.74 -2.17 -11.15
CA THR A 96 -23.44 -2.31 -12.58
C THR A 96 -22.41 -3.41 -12.82
N GLY A 97 -21.35 -3.47 -12.03
CA GLY A 97 -20.34 -4.52 -12.12
C GLY A 97 -20.94 -5.91 -11.86
N LEU A 98 -21.83 -6.04 -10.88
CA LEU A 98 -22.46 -7.33 -10.56
C LEU A 98 -23.51 -7.77 -11.59
N LEU A 99 -24.30 -6.84 -12.14
CA LEU A 99 -25.43 -7.18 -13.02
C LEU A 99 -25.10 -7.12 -14.52
N VAL A 100 -24.17 -6.26 -14.93
CA VAL A 100 -23.86 -6.00 -16.35
C VAL A 100 -22.52 -6.62 -16.75
N PHE A 101 -21.57 -6.72 -15.82
CA PHE A 101 -20.22 -7.25 -16.07
C PHE A 101 -19.88 -8.39 -15.10
N PRO A 102 -20.59 -9.54 -15.18
CA PRO A 102 -20.42 -10.63 -14.22
C PRO A 102 -19.01 -11.24 -14.20
N GLU A 103 -18.24 -11.08 -15.27
CA GLU A 103 -16.82 -11.49 -15.40
C GLU A 103 -15.82 -10.35 -15.09
N GLY A 104 -16.30 -9.24 -14.53
CA GLY A 104 -15.52 -8.04 -14.24
C GLY A 104 -14.79 -8.08 -12.88
N PRO A 105 -14.27 -6.94 -12.40
CA PRO A 105 -13.50 -6.88 -11.15
C PRO A 105 -14.29 -7.21 -9.88
N LEU A 106 -15.61 -7.41 -10.00
CA LEU A 106 -16.50 -7.79 -8.89
C LEU A 106 -17.03 -9.23 -9.03
N SER A 107 -16.46 -10.04 -9.93
CA SER A 107 -16.84 -11.44 -10.11
C SER A 107 -16.69 -12.24 -8.82
N LEU A 108 -17.78 -12.91 -8.43
CA LEU A 108 -17.85 -13.74 -7.23
C LEU A 108 -17.29 -15.17 -7.46
N ASP A 109 -17.05 -15.54 -8.72
CA ASP A 109 -16.53 -16.87 -9.10
C ASP A 109 -15.02 -17.01 -8.88
N SER A 110 -14.34 -15.90 -8.59
CA SER A 110 -12.94 -15.90 -8.17
C SER A 110 -12.84 -16.53 -6.78
N SER A 111 -11.96 -17.53 -6.62
CA SER A 111 -11.71 -18.15 -5.31
C SER A 111 -11.47 -17.07 -4.24
N PRO A 112 -11.94 -17.23 -2.99
CA PRO A 112 -11.86 -16.21 -1.94
C PRO A 112 -10.43 -15.77 -1.60
N HIS A 113 -9.42 -16.53 -2.05
CA HIS A 113 -8.00 -16.18 -1.97
C HIS A 113 -7.57 -15.05 -2.93
N ASN A 114 -8.37 -14.71 -3.94
CA ASN A 114 -8.12 -13.64 -4.92
C ASN A 114 -8.83 -12.33 -4.55
N MET A 115 -9.66 -12.33 -3.51
CA MET A 115 -10.45 -11.17 -3.05
C MET A 115 -9.81 -10.45 -1.86
N SER A 116 -8.66 -10.94 -1.37
CA SER A 116 -8.03 -10.49 -0.14
C SER A 116 -6.52 -10.43 -0.25
#